data_AF-A0AAW4VSS7-F1
#
_entry.id   AF-A0AAW4VSS7-F1
#
_cell.length_a   1.000
_cell.length_b   1.000
_cell.length_c   1.000
_cell.angle_alpha   90.00
_cell.angle_beta   90.00
_cell.angle_gamma   90.00
#
_symmetry.space_group_name_H-M   'P 1'
#
loop_
_entity.id
_entity.type
_entity.pdbx_description
1 polymer ?
#
loop_
_entity_poly.entity_id
_entity_poly.type
_entity_poly.pdbx_seq_one_letter_code
_entity_poly.pdbx_strand_id
1 'polypeptide(L)'
;MSLIVGSARIDENGNLKNGKAGDQTSGEVSTQAYYMHKKGWYVMRAKSVAHANALATAMKQACDNNKIGYDQNERNGVITQLNKYGSLSKIVTNTECDCSSLVRACIIQATMVDVGNITTASLATTLEKSGLFYPKENVTGEIMLYNGDILVTKTKGHTVIVVSGRARNRATTSNTSKPKSYLSKGDKGNDVKTMQTMLIAVGYSCGSYGADGDFGSDSDKALRKFQGDYGLTVDGKYGPKSKAKLESVYNQKKSSKSLGTYEVTAKSGLYVREGAGTNYNIVPKSKLTKNAQEHAKANGALKYGTHVTVKEWKNGFARIPSGWVCGDYLRKI
;
A
#
# COMPACT_ATOMS: atom_id res chain seq x y z
N MET A 1 21.42 24.56 -5.00
CA MET A 1 21.15 23.10 -5.10
C MET A 1 21.09 22.76 -6.58
N SER A 2 21.98 21.89 -7.07
CA SER A 2 21.98 21.47 -8.47
C SER A 2 20.76 20.59 -8.74
N LEU A 3 20.12 20.76 -9.90
CA LEU A 3 19.00 19.94 -10.34
C LEU A 3 19.55 18.62 -10.91
N ILE A 4 19.23 17.50 -10.26
CA ILE A 4 19.72 16.15 -10.58
C ILE A 4 18.54 15.25 -10.90
N VAL A 5 18.70 14.45 -11.95
CA VAL A 5 17.76 13.43 -12.38
C VAL A 5 18.40 12.05 -12.36
N GLY A 6 17.63 11.02 -12.04
CA GLY A 6 18.02 9.61 -12.16
C GLY A 6 17.26 8.91 -13.29
N SER A 7 17.93 7.98 -13.97
CA SER A 7 17.31 7.18 -15.04
C SER A 7 18.14 5.97 -15.44
N ALA A 8 17.46 4.96 -15.99
CA ALA A 8 18.06 3.85 -16.73
C ALA A 8 18.26 4.24 -18.21
N ARG A 9 19.42 3.98 -18.83
CA ARG A 9 19.76 4.60 -20.14
C ARG A 9 20.13 3.62 -21.25
N ILE A 10 21.29 2.99 -21.11
CA ILE A 10 21.97 2.17 -22.11
C ILE A 10 22.80 1.15 -21.34
N ASP A 11 23.00 -0.02 -21.94
CA ASP A 11 23.80 -1.09 -21.36
C ASP A 11 25.31 -0.78 -21.42
N GLU A 12 26.12 -1.71 -20.91
CA GLU A 12 27.57 -1.56 -20.78
C GLU A 12 28.32 -1.40 -22.10
N ASN A 13 27.69 -1.79 -23.21
CA ASN A 13 28.23 -1.71 -24.56
C ASN A 13 27.64 -0.52 -25.35
N GLY A 14 26.84 0.33 -24.70
CA GLY A 14 26.13 1.44 -25.34
C GLY A 14 24.94 0.99 -26.20
N ASN A 15 24.51 -0.26 -26.06
CA ASN A 15 23.36 -0.82 -26.72
C ASN A 15 22.10 -0.69 -25.86
N LEU A 16 20.97 -1.11 -26.43
CA LEU A 16 19.67 -1.08 -25.74
C LEU A 16 19.22 -2.48 -25.28
N LYS A 17 20.00 -3.52 -25.58
CA LYS A 17 19.58 -4.92 -25.55
C LYS A 17 20.79 -5.84 -25.45
N ASN A 18 20.57 -6.99 -24.80
CA ASN A 18 21.56 -8.04 -24.59
C ASN A 18 22.70 -7.60 -23.66
N GLY A 19 22.39 -6.66 -22.76
CA GLY A 19 23.28 -6.25 -21.69
C GLY A 19 23.39 -7.35 -20.65
N LYS A 20 24.47 -7.35 -19.87
CA LYS A 20 24.66 -8.32 -18.80
C LYS A 20 23.90 -7.90 -17.55
N ALA A 21 23.22 -8.86 -16.92
CA ALA A 21 22.45 -8.64 -15.70
C ALA A 21 23.23 -7.87 -14.59
N GLY A 22 22.66 -6.76 -14.12
CA GLY A 22 23.20 -5.84 -13.10
C GLY A 22 24.07 -4.73 -13.71
N ASP A 23 24.21 -3.60 -13.01
CA ASP A 23 25.00 -2.46 -13.54
C ASP A 23 26.49 -2.82 -13.63
N GLN A 24 27.02 -2.86 -14.85
CA GLN A 24 28.43 -3.16 -15.10
C GLN A 24 29.29 -1.88 -15.21
N THR A 25 28.69 -0.71 -15.44
CA THR A 25 29.42 0.54 -15.74
C THR A 25 29.28 1.63 -14.69
N SER A 26 28.45 1.41 -13.67
CA SER A 26 27.96 2.47 -12.76
C SER A 26 27.18 3.58 -13.48
N GLY A 27 26.81 3.34 -14.74
CA GLY A 27 26.24 4.32 -15.66
C GLY A 27 24.88 3.90 -16.22
N GLU A 28 24.55 2.61 -16.19
CA GLU A 28 23.35 2.03 -16.77
C GLU A 28 22.09 2.56 -16.09
N VAL A 29 22.11 2.58 -14.75
CA VAL A 29 21.10 3.20 -13.89
C VAL A 29 21.81 4.20 -12.99
N SER A 30 21.74 5.48 -13.35
CA SER A 30 22.59 6.49 -12.72
C SER A 30 21.92 7.85 -12.59
N THR A 31 22.47 8.69 -11.71
CA THR A 31 22.08 10.09 -11.58
C THR A 31 22.96 11.00 -12.43
N GLN A 32 22.42 12.11 -12.92
CA GLN A 32 23.18 13.18 -13.56
C GLN A 32 22.53 14.54 -13.39
N ALA A 33 23.26 15.60 -13.76
CA ALA A 33 22.68 16.93 -13.90
C ALA A 33 21.52 16.93 -14.92
N TYR A 34 20.46 17.66 -14.59
CA TYR A 34 19.34 17.86 -15.50
C TYR A 34 19.76 18.51 -16.82
N TYR A 35 19.06 18.12 -17.88
CA TYR A 35 19.30 18.59 -19.24
C TYR A 35 17.95 18.68 -19.99
N MET A 36 17.85 19.65 -20.90
CA MET A 36 16.71 19.75 -21.80
C MET A 36 16.89 18.77 -22.96
N HIS A 37 15.97 17.80 -23.10
CA HIS A 37 16.05 16.80 -24.17
C HIS A 37 15.59 17.39 -25.51
N LYS A 38 16.22 17.01 -26.64
CA LYS A 38 15.86 17.50 -28.00
C LYS A 38 14.39 17.27 -28.37
N LYS A 39 13.79 16.20 -27.84
CA LYS A 39 12.37 15.84 -28.00
C LYS A 39 11.43 16.62 -27.05
N GLY A 40 11.94 17.49 -26.20
CA GLY A 40 11.21 18.15 -25.13
C GLY A 40 10.77 17.19 -24.02
N TRP A 41 10.37 17.76 -22.89
CA TRP A 41 9.87 17.02 -21.72
C TRP A 41 8.40 17.35 -21.44
N TYR A 42 7.63 16.33 -21.12
CA TYR A 42 6.47 16.47 -20.25
C TYR A 42 6.87 16.16 -18.81
N VAL A 43 6.24 16.86 -17.86
CA VAL A 43 6.36 16.57 -16.43
C VAL A 43 5.05 16.00 -15.90
N MET A 44 5.17 14.90 -15.17
CA MET A 44 4.12 14.27 -14.38
C MET A 44 4.39 14.54 -12.91
N ARG A 45 3.50 15.28 -12.24
CA ARG A 45 3.65 15.62 -10.83
C ARG A 45 2.74 14.76 -9.96
N ALA A 46 3.31 14.04 -8.99
CA ALA A 46 2.51 13.30 -8.02
C ALA A 46 1.66 14.27 -7.18
N LYS A 47 0.40 13.93 -6.91
CA LYS A 47 -0.50 14.76 -6.09
C LYS A 47 -0.08 14.84 -4.61
N SER A 48 0.58 13.79 -4.12
CA SER A 48 1.10 13.73 -2.75
C SER A 48 2.58 14.12 -2.71
N VAL A 49 2.93 15.02 -1.79
CA VAL A 49 4.33 15.38 -1.50
C VAL A 49 5.08 14.22 -0.84
N ALA A 50 4.39 13.36 -0.09
CA ALA A 50 5.02 12.15 0.44
C ALA A 50 5.41 11.20 -0.72
N HIS A 51 4.50 10.98 -1.67
CA HIS A 51 4.81 10.18 -2.87
C HIS A 51 5.92 10.82 -3.71
N ALA A 52 5.96 12.15 -3.79
CA ALA A 52 7.05 12.88 -4.43
C ALA A 52 8.42 12.52 -3.88
N ASN A 53 8.58 12.70 -2.57
CA ASN A 53 9.85 12.50 -1.91
C ASN A 53 10.22 11.02 -1.91
N ALA A 54 9.22 10.13 -1.80
CA ALA A 54 9.40 8.71 -1.95
C ALA A 54 9.83 8.31 -3.38
N LEU A 55 9.30 8.94 -4.43
CA LEU A 55 9.72 8.72 -5.83
C LEU A 55 11.18 9.13 -6.04
N ALA A 56 11.57 10.31 -5.55
CA ALA A 56 12.96 10.77 -5.60
C ALA A 56 13.90 9.80 -4.86
N THR A 57 13.48 9.35 -3.68
CA THR A 57 14.23 8.37 -2.86
C THR A 57 14.35 7.03 -3.57
N ALA A 58 13.25 6.51 -4.12
CA ALA A 58 13.22 5.23 -4.82
C ALA A 58 14.13 5.23 -6.06
N MET A 59 14.09 6.31 -6.85
CA MET A 59 14.99 6.45 -8.00
C MET A 59 16.45 6.53 -7.55
N LYS A 60 16.76 7.28 -6.48
CA LYS A 60 18.12 7.35 -5.96
C LYS A 60 18.60 5.98 -5.45
N GLN A 61 17.76 5.24 -4.73
CA GLN A 61 18.06 3.89 -4.28
C GLN A 61 18.33 2.91 -5.43
N ALA A 62 17.62 3.06 -6.55
CA ALA A 62 17.91 2.26 -7.73
C ALA A 62 19.25 2.64 -8.37
N CYS A 63 19.54 3.94 -8.51
CA CYS A 63 20.81 4.41 -9.05
C CYS A 63 22.01 4.04 -8.17
N ASP A 64 21.81 3.96 -6.85
CA ASP A 64 22.85 3.58 -5.90
C ASP A 64 23.01 2.04 -5.80
N ASN A 65 22.19 1.25 -6.51
CA ASN A 65 22.23 -0.22 -6.45
C ASN A 65 22.79 -0.84 -7.73
N ASN A 66 24.04 -1.31 -7.64
CA ASN A 66 24.74 -1.98 -8.74
C ASN A 66 24.14 -3.33 -9.19
N LYS A 67 23.07 -3.81 -8.55
CA LYS A 67 22.34 -5.02 -8.96
C LYS A 67 21.27 -4.75 -10.01
N ILE A 68 21.02 -3.49 -10.35
CA ILE A 68 20.00 -3.09 -11.32
C ILE A 68 20.68 -2.52 -12.56
N GLY A 69 20.71 -3.29 -13.66
CA GLY A 69 21.25 -2.89 -14.95
C GLY A 69 20.18 -2.40 -15.93
N TYR A 70 20.61 -2.16 -17.17
CA TYR A 70 19.73 -1.78 -18.28
C TYR A 70 19.63 -2.84 -19.41
N ASP A 71 18.42 -3.37 -19.66
CA ASP A 71 18.10 -4.19 -20.84
C ASP A 71 16.60 -4.11 -21.15
N GLN A 72 16.26 -3.79 -22.40
CA GLN A 72 14.87 -3.76 -22.88
C GLN A 72 14.21 -5.14 -23.02
N ASN A 73 14.98 -6.22 -23.23
CA ASN A 73 14.46 -7.58 -23.34
C ASN A 73 14.01 -8.10 -21.97
N GLU A 74 14.76 -7.79 -20.91
CA GLU A 74 14.49 -8.22 -19.54
C GLU A 74 13.91 -7.11 -18.65
N ARG A 75 13.32 -6.08 -19.27
CA ARG A 75 12.82 -4.85 -18.62
C ARG A 75 12.00 -5.04 -17.34
N ASN A 76 11.31 -6.16 -17.15
CA ASN A 76 10.45 -6.41 -15.98
C ASN A 76 11.19 -7.09 -14.81
N GLY A 77 12.47 -7.44 -14.97
CA GLY A 77 13.27 -8.09 -13.92
C GLY A 77 13.24 -7.30 -12.61
N VAL A 78 13.45 -5.98 -12.70
CA VAL A 78 13.42 -5.08 -11.53
C VAL A 78 12.10 -5.14 -10.75
N ILE A 79 10.95 -5.35 -11.42
CA ILE A 79 9.64 -5.44 -10.77
C ILE A 79 9.53 -6.76 -9.99
N THR A 80 9.99 -7.86 -10.58
CA THR A 80 10.03 -9.17 -9.92
C THR A 80 10.89 -9.12 -8.66
N GLN A 81 12.09 -8.52 -8.75
CA GLN A 81 12.97 -8.41 -7.59
C GLN A 81 12.45 -7.40 -6.55
N LEU A 82 11.84 -6.29 -6.97
CA LEU A 82 11.19 -5.36 -6.06
C LEU A 82 10.08 -6.04 -5.25
N ASN A 83 9.22 -6.83 -5.90
CA ASN A 83 8.16 -7.57 -5.22
C ASN A 83 8.72 -8.62 -4.25
N LYS A 84 9.90 -9.19 -4.54
CA LYS A 84 10.58 -10.16 -3.68
C LYS A 84 11.25 -9.52 -2.46
N TYR A 85 11.97 -8.40 -2.64
CA TYR A 85 12.81 -7.79 -1.60
C TYR A 85 12.16 -6.58 -0.91
N GLY A 86 11.04 -6.07 -1.44
CA GLY A 86 10.25 -4.97 -0.89
C GLY A 86 10.85 -3.57 -1.03
N SER A 87 12.09 -3.44 -1.50
CA SER A 87 12.76 -2.16 -1.76
C SER A 87 13.84 -2.32 -2.84
N LEU A 88 13.97 -1.32 -3.71
CA LEU A 88 15.00 -1.22 -4.74
C LEU A 88 16.41 -1.28 -4.14
N SER A 89 16.62 -0.69 -2.96
CA SER A 89 17.90 -0.74 -2.24
C SER A 89 18.25 -2.12 -1.67
N LYS A 90 17.28 -3.03 -1.57
CA LYS A 90 17.45 -4.38 -0.99
C LYS A 90 17.59 -5.47 -2.05
N ILE A 91 17.51 -5.11 -3.34
CA ILE A 91 17.71 -6.06 -4.43
C ILE A 91 19.17 -6.51 -4.40
N VAL A 92 19.39 -7.79 -4.11
CA VAL A 92 20.73 -8.41 -4.09
C VAL A 92 21.00 -9.30 -5.30
N THR A 93 19.95 -9.66 -6.04
CA THR A 93 20.04 -10.46 -7.27
C THR A 93 20.17 -9.53 -8.46
N ASN A 94 21.17 -9.76 -9.31
CA ASN A 94 21.34 -9.02 -10.55
C ASN A 94 20.05 -9.06 -11.38
N THR A 95 19.64 -7.91 -11.90
CA THR A 95 18.38 -7.76 -12.61
C THR A 95 18.44 -6.57 -13.55
N GLU A 96 17.52 -6.57 -14.51
CA GLU A 96 17.47 -5.61 -15.58
C GLU A 96 16.21 -4.74 -15.53
N CYS A 97 16.33 -3.54 -16.09
CA CYS A 97 15.21 -2.64 -16.31
C CYS A 97 15.34 -1.88 -17.63
N ASP A 98 14.26 -1.24 -18.05
CA ASP A 98 14.33 -0.13 -18.99
C ASP A 98 13.91 1.16 -18.29
N CYS A 99 14.04 2.30 -18.97
CA CYS A 99 13.73 3.60 -18.36
C CYS A 99 12.29 3.65 -17.79
N SER A 100 11.31 3.08 -18.50
CA SER A 100 9.90 3.11 -18.09
C SER A 100 9.54 2.06 -17.03
N SER A 101 10.15 0.88 -17.04
CA SER A 101 9.95 -0.13 -16.01
C SER A 101 10.64 0.26 -14.71
N LEU A 102 11.78 0.97 -14.78
CA LEU A 102 12.39 1.57 -13.60
C LEU A 102 11.47 2.62 -12.97
N VAL A 103 10.84 3.49 -13.78
CA VAL A 103 9.84 4.44 -13.28
C VAL A 103 8.66 3.71 -12.63
N ARG A 104 8.16 2.63 -13.25
CA ARG A 104 7.11 1.78 -12.65
C ARG A 104 7.54 1.22 -11.30
N ALA A 105 8.76 0.70 -11.19
CA ALA A 105 9.31 0.18 -9.94
C ALA A 105 9.36 1.27 -8.86
N CYS A 106 9.78 2.47 -9.22
CA CYS A 106 9.78 3.63 -8.32
C CYS A 106 8.37 3.99 -7.85
N ILE A 107 7.36 3.94 -8.74
CA ILE A 107 5.95 4.20 -8.39
C ILE A 107 5.42 3.13 -7.44
N ILE A 108 5.67 1.85 -7.72
CA ILE A 108 5.26 0.74 -6.85
C ILE A 108 5.84 0.93 -5.45
N GLN A 109 7.14 1.18 -5.34
CA GLN A 109 7.77 1.39 -4.04
C GLN A 109 7.25 2.64 -3.32
N ALA A 110 7.06 3.75 -4.06
CA ALA A 110 6.67 5.03 -3.47
C ALA A 110 5.20 5.09 -3.03
N THR A 111 4.32 4.30 -3.65
CA THR A 111 2.87 4.43 -3.51
C THR A 111 2.17 3.12 -3.11
N MET A 112 2.88 1.98 -3.16
CA MET A 112 2.32 0.63 -3.05
C MET A 112 1.27 0.29 -4.11
N VAL A 113 1.19 1.08 -5.19
CA VAL A 113 0.27 0.87 -6.31
C VAL A 113 1.06 0.52 -7.55
N ASP A 114 0.70 -0.60 -8.19
CA ASP A 114 1.18 -0.94 -9.52
C ASP A 114 0.25 -0.33 -10.57
N VAL A 115 0.77 0.65 -11.32
CA VAL A 115 0.04 1.34 -12.39
C VAL A 115 -0.06 0.49 -13.67
N GLY A 116 0.46 -0.73 -13.65
CA GLY A 116 0.50 -1.65 -14.79
C GLY A 116 1.68 -1.39 -15.72
N ASN A 117 1.76 -2.17 -16.80
CA ASN A 117 2.86 -2.06 -17.75
C ASN A 117 2.84 -0.70 -18.46
N ILE A 118 3.92 0.07 -18.31
CA ILE A 118 4.10 1.37 -18.96
C ILE A 118 5.30 1.32 -19.91
N THR A 119 5.21 2.10 -20.98
CA THR A 119 6.29 2.38 -21.93
C THR A 119 6.46 3.89 -22.03
N THR A 120 7.55 4.38 -22.63
CA THR A 120 7.73 5.82 -22.85
C THR A 120 6.60 6.47 -23.68
N ALA A 121 5.84 5.70 -24.47
CA ALA A 121 4.68 6.19 -25.21
C ALA A 121 3.38 6.21 -24.38
N SER A 122 3.19 5.25 -23.47
CA SER A 122 1.95 5.12 -22.68
C SER A 122 2.02 5.76 -21.30
N LEU A 123 3.22 6.06 -20.79
CA LEU A 123 3.46 6.50 -19.41
C LEU A 123 2.56 7.66 -19.00
N ALA A 124 2.53 8.76 -19.76
CA ALA A 124 1.77 9.94 -19.35
C ALA A 124 0.27 9.63 -19.22
N THR A 125 -0.31 8.97 -20.21
CA THR A 125 -1.73 8.58 -20.20
C THR A 125 -2.05 7.61 -19.05
N THR A 126 -1.17 6.65 -18.76
CA THR A 126 -1.38 5.69 -17.66
C THR A 126 -1.29 6.38 -16.30
N LEU A 127 -0.32 7.28 -16.11
CA LEU A 127 -0.15 8.00 -14.84
C LEU A 127 -1.31 8.99 -14.59
N GLU A 128 -1.83 9.66 -15.63
CA GLU A 128 -3.04 10.49 -15.54
C GLU A 128 -4.24 9.65 -15.07
N LYS A 129 -4.46 8.48 -15.66
CA LYS A 129 -5.56 7.57 -15.31
C LYS A 129 -5.43 6.95 -13.92
N SER A 130 -4.21 6.83 -13.38
CA SER A 130 -3.98 6.27 -12.04
C SER A 130 -4.61 7.09 -10.91
N GLY A 131 -4.91 8.37 -11.15
CA GLY A 131 -5.38 9.32 -10.14
C GLY A 131 -4.30 9.79 -9.17
N LEU A 132 -3.08 9.22 -9.20
CA LEU A 132 -1.95 9.57 -8.32
C LEU A 132 -1.19 10.82 -8.77
N PHE A 133 -1.31 11.20 -10.05
CA PHE A 133 -0.59 12.30 -10.68
C PHE A 133 -1.55 13.37 -11.22
N TYR A 134 -1.10 14.62 -11.26
CA TYR A 134 -1.76 15.67 -12.03
C TYR A 134 -1.63 15.41 -13.54
N PRO A 135 -2.47 16.04 -14.38
CA PRO A 135 -2.29 16.04 -15.83
C PRO A 135 -0.87 16.43 -16.24
N LYS A 136 -0.37 15.88 -17.36
CA LYS A 136 0.97 16.22 -17.85
C LYS A 136 1.08 17.70 -18.18
N GLU A 137 2.19 18.32 -17.81
CA GLU A 137 2.52 19.70 -18.18
C GLU A 137 3.76 19.71 -19.10
N ASN A 138 3.89 20.71 -19.97
CA ASN A 138 5.10 20.89 -20.78
C ASN A 138 6.23 21.44 -19.91
N VAL A 139 7.43 20.87 -19.92
CA VAL A 139 8.57 21.56 -19.28
C VAL A 139 9.07 22.65 -20.23
N THR A 140 8.98 23.89 -19.79
CA THR A 140 9.54 25.08 -20.43
C THR A 140 10.70 25.62 -19.60
N GLY A 141 11.45 26.59 -20.10
CA GLY A 141 12.52 27.24 -19.33
C GLY A 141 12.04 27.95 -18.05
N GLU A 142 10.74 28.20 -17.93
CA GLU A 142 10.09 28.85 -16.79
C GLU A 142 9.57 27.85 -15.75
N ILE A 143 9.39 26.57 -16.12
CA ILE A 143 8.82 25.57 -15.23
C ILE A 143 9.85 25.07 -14.23
N MET A 144 9.51 25.24 -12.95
CA MET A 144 10.28 24.72 -11.84
C MET A 144 10.08 23.20 -11.71
N LEU A 145 11.19 22.49 -11.61
CA LEU A 145 11.25 21.05 -11.37
C LEU A 145 11.55 20.75 -9.91
N TYR A 146 10.82 19.78 -9.37
CA TYR A 146 10.86 19.43 -7.95
C TYR A 146 11.18 17.96 -7.73
N ASN A 147 11.58 17.61 -6.51
CA ASN A 147 11.78 16.21 -6.12
C ASN A 147 10.56 15.33 -6.48
N GLY A 148 10.85 14.22 -7.14
CA GLY A 148 9.86 13.23 -7.54
C GLY A 148 9.03 13.60 -8.76
N ASP A 149 9.34 14.71 -9.45
CA ASP A 149 8.78 14.97 -10.77
C ASP A 149 9.29 13.91 -11.74
N ILE A 150 8.36 13.25 -12.42
CA ILE A 150 8.66 12.24 -13.45
C ILE A 150 8.61 12.96 -14.79
N LEU A 151 9.71 12.92 -15.55
CA LEU A 151 9.77 13.49 -16.88
C LEU A 151 9.72 12.38 -17.93
N VAL A 152 8.95 12.62 -18.99
CA VAL A 152 8.86 11.74 -20.16
C VAL A 152 9.00 12.56 -21.43
N THR A 153 9.76 12.07 -22.39
CA THR A 153 9.93 12.80 -23.66
C THR A 153 8.60 12.93 -24.40
N LYS A 154 8.37 14.06 -25.11
CA LYS A 154 7.08 14.31 -25.78
C LYS A 154 6.75 13.28 -26.87
N THR A 155 7.77 12.67 -27.44
CA THR A 155 7.68 11.51 -28.33
C THR A 155 8.45 10.34 -27.72
N LYS A 156 8.16 9.10 -28.15
CA LYS A 156 8.83 7.88 -27.65
C LYS A 156 10.35 8.08 -27.58
N GLY A 157 10.92 7.90 -26.39
CA GLY A 157 12.33 8.23 -26.17
C GLY A 157 12.81 7.81 -24.80
N HIS A 158 12.66 8.68 -23.81
CA HIS A 158 13.33 8.55 -22.52
C HIS A 158 12.44 8.99 -21.36
N THR A 159 12.76 8.50 -20.16
CA THR A 159 12.12 8.91 -18.91
C THR A 159 13.16 9.13 -17.83
N VAL A 160 12.92 10.12 -16.97
CA VAL A 160 13.79 10.42 -15.82
C VAL A 160 12.94 10.79 -14.61
N ILE A 161 13.49 10.65 -13.40
CA ILE A 161 12.87 11.17 -12.17
C ILE A 161 13.82 12.19 -11.54
N VAL A 162 13.30 13.33 -11.11
CA VAL A 162 14.07 14.35 -10.38
C VAL A 162 14.38 13.82 -8.97
N VAL A 163 15.65 13.51 -8.71
CA VAL A 163 16.14 12.98 -7.42
C VAL A 163 16.60 14.06 -6.47
N SER A 164 17.08 15.18 -7.02
CA SER A 164 17.45 16.38 -6.25
C SER A 164 17.12 17.61 -7.08
N GLY A 165 15.92 18.16 -6.89
CA GLY A 165 15.49 19.44 -7.39
C GLY A 165 15.08 20.35 -6.24
N ARG A 166 14.18 21.30 -6.51
CA ARG A 166 13.61 22.09 -5.41
C ARG A 166 12.82 21.18 -4.49
N ALA A 167 12.93 21.41 -3.19
CA ALA A 167 12.06 20.75 -2.22
C ALA A 167 10.61 21.01 -2.62
N ARG A 168 9.80 19.95 -2.70
CA ARG A 168 8.36 20.15 -2.73
C ARG A 168 7.94 20.60 -1.35
N ASN A 169 7.87 21.92 -1.19
CA ASN A 169 7.09 22.50 -0.14
C ASN A 169 5.69 21.95 -0.31
N ARG A 170 5.15 21.34 0.75
CA ARG A 170 3.74 20.99 0.88
C ARG A 170 2.97 22.12 0.21
N ALA A 171 2.27 21.82 -0.89
CA ALA A 171 1.41 22.79 -1.54
C ALA A 171 0.37 23.19 -0.48
N THR A 172 0.67 24.25 0.24
CA THR A 172 -0.29 25.05 0.96
C THR A 172 -1.15 25.64 -0.14
N THR A 173 -2.33 25.05 -0.33
CA THR A 173 -3.51 25.92 -0.39
C THR A 173 -3.31 26.96 0.70
N SER A 174 -3.29 28.23 0.29
CA SER A 174 -3.18 29.39 1.16
C SER A 174 -3.98 29.17 2.44
N ASN A 175 -3.28 28.92 3.55
CA ASN A 175 -3.56 29.51 4.84
C ASN A 175 -2.45 29.14 5.82
N THR A 176 -1.86 30.20 6.36
CA THR A 176 -0.93 30.24 7.47
C THR A 176 -1.45 29.44 8.66
N SER A 177 -0.88 28.25 8.92
CA SER A 177 -0.69 27.76 10.29
C SER A 177 0.28 26.57 10.32
N LYS A 178 1.14 26.58 11.34
CA LYS A 178 2.05 25.53 11.83
C LYS A 178 1.58 24.09 11.49
N PRO A 179 2.48 23.13 11.17
CA PRO A 179 2.10 21.77 10.76
C PRO A 179 1.16 21.14 11.78
N LYS A 180 -0.11 21.07 11.41
CA LYS A 180 -1.21 20.55 12.20
C LYS A 180 -1.06 19.03 12.23
N SER A 181 -0.82 18.46 13.41
CA SER A 181 -0.65 17.00 13.59
C SER A 181 -1.98 16.24 13.59
N TYR A 182 -3.06 16.85 13.10
CA TYR A 182 -4.43 16.35 13.20
C TYR A 182 -5.28 16.88 12.04
N LEU A 183 -6.29 16.11 11.63
CA LEU A 183 -7.36 16.59 10.75
C LEU A 183 -8.49 17.20 11.57
N SER A 184 -9.27 18.12 11.01
CA SER A 184 -10.43 18.74 11.64
C SER A 184 -11.36 19.33 10.59
N LYS A 185 -12.54 19.80 11.01
CA LYS A 185 -13.53 20.42 10.14
C LYS A 185 -12.92 21.49 9.21
N GLY A 186 -13.24 21.40 7.93
CA GLY A 186 -12.71 22.25 6.86
C GLY A 186 -11.48 21.71 6.14
N ASP A 187 -10.78 20.71 6.72
CA ASP A 187 -9.69 20.03 6.03
C ASP A 187 -10.24 19.17 4.88
N LYS A 188 -9.45 18.99 3.80
CA LYS A 188 -9.85 18.21 2.61
C LYS A 188 -8.72 17.30 2.14
N GLY A 189 -9.05 16.22 1.42
CA GLY A 189 -8.11 15.36 0.71
C GLY A 189 -8.12 13.90 1.15
N ASN A 190 -7.12 13.14 0.72
CA ASN A 190 -7.09 11.69 0.89
C ASN A 190 -7.05 11.25 2.35
N ASP A 191 -6.35 11.98 3.23
CA ASP A 191 -6.29 11.63 4.66
C ASP A 191 -7.68 11.74 5.32
N VAL A 192 -8.46 12.75 4.93
CA VAL A 192 -9.86 12.91 5.35
C VAL A 192 -10.70 11.76 4.82
N LYS A 193 -10.54 11.41 3.54
CA LYS A 193 -11.26 10.30 2.92
C LYS A 193 -10.96 8.96 3.59
N THR A 194 -9.70 8.72 3.96
CA THR A 194 -9.29 7.52 4.71
C THR A 194 -9.94 7.49 6.09
N MET A 195 -9.90 8.59 6.83
CA MET A 195 -10.57 8.70 8.13
C MET A 195 -12.08 8.44 8.01
N GLN A 196 -12.77 9.09 7.07
CA GLN A 196 -14.20 8.88 6.81
C GLN A 196 -14.52 7.43 6.48
N THR A 197 -13.70 6.80 5.62
CA THR A 197 -13.86 5.38 5.25
C THR A 197 -13.80 4.48 6.48
N MET A 198 -12.82 4.69 7.37
CA MET A 198 -12.68 3.91 8.60
C MET A 198 -13.83 4.20 9.58
N LEU A 199 -14.22 5.46 9.77
CA LEU A 199 -15.36 5.84 10.62
C LEU A 199 -16.66 5.16 10.17
N ILE A 200 -16.98 5.26 8.87
CA ILE A 200 -18.15 4.62 8.27
C ILE A 200 -18.08 3.10 8.47
N ALA A 201 -16.94 2.50 8.16
CA ALA A 201 -16.75 1.06 8.32
C ALA A 201 -16.97 0.60 9.77
N VAL A 202 -16.54 1.38 10.76
CA VAL A 202 -16.74 1.05 12.19
C VAL A 202 -18.10 1.49 12.74
N GLY A 203 -18.96 2.10 11.93
CA GLY A 203 -20.37 2.35 12.24
C GLY A 203 -20.73 3.83 12.49
N TYR A 204 -19.84 4.76 12.20
CA TYR A 204 -20.06 6.19 12.35
C TYR A 204 -20.31 6.83 10.99
N SER A 205 -21.58 7.11 10.69
CA SER A 205 -21.97 7.75 9.43
C SER A 205 -21.37 9.15 9.32
N CYS A 206 -20.71 9.44 8.20
CA CYS A 206 -20.16 10.77 7.87
C CYS A 206 -21.11 11.61 7.00
N GLY A 207 -22.41 11.28 6.99
CA GLY A 207 -23.44 11.96 6.19
C GLY A 207 -23.77 11.21 4.89
N SER A 208 -24.64 11.80 4.08
CA SER A 208 -25.15 11.20 2.83
C SER A 208 -24.08 11.03 1.75
N TYR A 209 -23.06 11.88 1.74
CA TYR A 209 -21.96 11.84 0.77
C TYR A 209 -20.86 10.81 1.11
N GLY A 210 -20.92 10.21 2.30
CA GLY A 210 -20.00 9.15 2.71
C GLY A 210 -18.54 9.63 2.82
N ALA A 211 -17.60 8.87 2.23
CA ALA A 211 -16.18 9.19 2.24
C ALA A 211 -15.79 10.00 0.99
N ASP A 212 -16.18 11.27 0.97
CA ASP A 212 -15.96 12.22 -0.13
C ASP A 212 -14.59 12.92 -0.08
N GLY A 213 -13.91 12.88 1.06
CA GLY A 213 -12.64 13.57 1.29
C GLY A 213 -12.79 15.02 1.76
N ASP A 214 -14.01 15.48 2.08
CA ASP A 214 -14.28 16.80 2.63
C ASP A 214 -14.67 16.69 4.10
N PHE A 215 -13.89 17.29 5.01
CA PHE A 215 -14.16 17.22 6.45
C PHE A 215 -15.28 18.21 6.81
N GLY A 216 -16.51 17.86 6.45
CA GLY A 216 -17.72 18.63 6.71
C GLY A 216 -18.27 18.49 8.13
N SER A 217 -19.44 19.07 8.37
CA SER A 217 -20.15 19.01 9.65
C SER A 217 -20.48 17.58 10.10
N ASP A 218 -20.84 16.70 9.17
CA ASP A 218 -21.25 15.34 9.51
C ASP A 218 -20.04 14.46 9.84
N SER A 219 -18.90 14.69 9.19
CA SER A 219 -17.62 14.08 9.57
C SER A 219 -17.14 14.54 10.96
N ASP A 220 -17.34 15.81 11.32
CA ASP A 220 -17.03 16.33 12.67
C ASP A 220 -17.91 15.69 13.74
N LYS A 221 -19.22 15.62 13.50
CA LYS A 221 -20.15 14.91 14.40
C LYS A 221 -19.75 13.44 14.56
N ALA A 222 -19.45 12.75 13.46
CA ALA A 222 -19.04 11.35 13.46
C ALA A 222 -17.76 11.14 14.29
N LEU A 223 -16.75 11.98 14.08
CA LEU A 223 -15.49 11.91 14.82
C LEU A 223 -15.68 12.22 16.31
N ARG A 224 -16.44 13.27 16.66
CA ARG A 224 -16.71 13.60 18.07
C ARG A 224 -17.47 12.49 18.77
N LYS A 225 -18.43 11.87 18.09
CA LYS A 225 -19.14 10.70 18.62
C LYS A 225 -18.17 9.54 18.87
N PHE A 226 -17.32 9.22 17.88
CA PHE A 226 -16.29 8.21 18.04
C PHE A 226 -15.34 8.51 19.22
N GLN A 227 -14.89 9.76 19.35
CA GLN A 227 -14.05 10.17 20.47
C GLN A 227 -14.76 9.96 21.81
N GLY A 228 -16.03 10.35 21.93
CA GLY A 228 -16.83 10.16 23.14
C GLY A 228 -17.03 8.69 23.49
N ASP A 229 -17.41 7.86 22.52
CA ASP A 229 -17.67 6.43 22.73
C ASP A 229 -16.41 5.66 23.21
N TYR A 230 -15.22 6.10 22.81
CA TYR A 230 -13.95 5.46 23.16
C TYR A 230 -13.14 6.20 24.25
N GLY A 231 -13.76 7.14 24.97
CA GLY A 231 -13.12 7.84 26.10
C GLY A 231 -11.94 8.72 25.70
N LEU A 232 -11.92 9.21 24.46
CA LEU A 232 -10.93 10.16 23.97
C LEU A 232 -11.38 11.60 24.24
N THR A 233 -10.45 12.55 24.17
CA THR A 233 -10.79 13.98 24.19
C THR A 233 -11.70 14.31 23.00
N VAL A 234 -12.90 14.86 23.28
CA VAL A 234 -13.94 15.16 22.27
C VAL A 234 -13.70 16.54 21.65
N ASP A 235 -12.56 16.72 21.01
CA ASP A 235 -12.13 17.98 20.42
C ASP A 235 -12.46 18.10 18.93
N GLY A 236 -12.95 17.02 18.28
CA GLY A 236 -13.20 16.95 16.85
C GLY A 236 -11.91 17.03 16.01
N LYS A 237 -10.77 16.73 16.62
CA LYS A 237 -9.46 16.69 15.98
C LYS A 237 -9.02 15.24 15.82
N TYR A 238 -8.83 14.81 14.57
CA TYR A 238 -8.29 13.50 14.25
C TYR A 238 -6.77 13.49 14.39
N GLY A 239 -6.30 13.59 15.64
CA GLY A 239 -4.89 13.53 16.01
C GLY A 239 -4.37 12.11 16.23
N PRO A 240 -3.11 11.95 16.66
CA PRO A 240 -2.45 10.64 16.77
C PRO A 240 -3.22 9.62 17.63
N LYS A 241 -3.83 10.07 18.75
CA LYS A 241 -4.62 9.22 19.65
C LYS A 241 -5.89 8.71 18.97
N SER A 242 -6.66 9.60 18.33
CA SER A 242 -7.87 9.23 17.59
C SER A 242 -7.55 8.34 16.40
N LYS A 243 -6.44 8.62 15.69
CA LYS A 243 -5.97 7.79 14.58
C LYS A 243 -5.62 6.38 15.00
N ALA A 244 -4.74 6.23 16.00
CA ALA A 244 -4.34 4.92 16.50
C ALA A 244 -5.55 4.10 16.99
N LYS A 245 -6.49 4.75 17.68
CA LYS A 245 -7.70 4.07 18.15
C LYS A 245 -8.62 3.65 17.00
N LEU A 246 -8.86 4.53 16.03
CA LEU A 246 -9.72 4.23 14.89
C LEU A 246 -9.14 3.11 14.02
N GLU A 247 -7.83 3.14 13.75
CA GLU A 247 -7.13 2.07 13.03
C GLU A 247 -7.23 0.74 13.76
N SER A 248 -7.07 0.73 15.10
CA SER A 248 -7.23 -0.48 15.91
C SER A 248 -8.64 -1.05 15.80
N VAL A 249 -9.68 -0.23 15.96
CA VAL A 249 -11.09 -0.67 15.87
C VAL A 249 -11.44 -1.12 14.45
N TYR A 250 -10.96 -0.40 13.43
CA TYR A 250 -11.16 -0.75 12.04
C TYR A 250 -10.51 -2.09 11.69
N ASN A 251 -9.27 -2.31 12.12
CA ASN A 251 -8.57 -3.57 11.92
C ASN A 251 -9.23 -4.72 12.70
N GLN A 252 -9.75 -4.47 13.90
CA GLN A 252 -10.55 -5.46 14.64
C GLN A 252 -11.83 -5.82 13.88
N LYS A 253 -12.55 -4.84 13.34
CA LYS A 253 -13.78 -5.07 12.55
C LYS A 253 -13.51 -5.73 11.19
N LYS A 254 -12.36 -5.45 10.58
CA LYS A 254 -11.91 -6.09 9.34
C LYS A 254 -11.46 -7.54 9.57
N SER A 255 -10.88 -7.84 10.74
CA SER A 255 -10.39 -9.18 11.10
C SER A 255 -11.42 -10.03 11.85
N SER A 256 -12.53 -9.45 12.31
CA SER A 256 -13.65 -10.21 12.86
C SER A 256 -14.30 -11.02 11.74
N LYS A 257 -13.85 -12.27 11.60
CA LYS A 257 -14.59 -13.32 10.89
C LYS A 257 -16.03 -13.31 11.44
N SER A 258 -17.01 -13.42 10.55
CA SER A 258 -18.41 -13.34 10.94
C SER A 258 -18.80 -14.47 11.91
N LEU A 259 -19.79 -14.24 12.76
CA LEU A 259 -20.42 -15.30 13.54
C LEU A 259 -21.39 -16.09 12.64
N GLY A 260 -21.86 -17.24 13.14
CA GLY A 260 -22.84 -18.08 12.43
C GLY A 260 -22.36 -19.52 12.26
N THR A 261 -22.94 -20.22 11.30
CA THR A 261 -22.62 -21.63 11.07
C THR A 261 -21.41 -21.76 10.16
N TYR A 262 -20.50 -22.63 10.55
CA TYR A 262 -19.28 -22.96 9.81
C TYR A 262 -19.19 -24.47 9.65
N GLU A 263 -18.62 -24.92 8.55
CA GLU A 263 -18.33 -26.30 8.28
C GLU A 263 -16.85 -26.60 8.57
N VAL A 264 -16.59 -27.72 9.26
CA VAL A 264 -15.23 -28.22 9.54
C VAL A 264 -14.62 -28.80 8.26
N THR A 265 -13.50 -28.22 7.81
CA THR A 265 -12.79 -28.64 6.59
C THR A 265 -11.59 -29.56 6.86
N ALA A 266 -11.26 -29.83 8.12
CA ALA A 266 -10.16 -30.72 8.49
C ALA A 266 -10.49 -32.19 8.22
N LYS A 267 -9.89 -32.79 7.17
CA LYS A 267 -10.08 -34.21 6.81
C LYS A 267 -9.64 -35.18 7.91
N SER A 268 -8.54 -34.87 8.59
CA SER A 268 -8.01 -35.68 9.72
C SER A 268 -8.82 -35.52 11.01
N GLY A 269 -9.75 -34.56 11.07
CA GLY A 269 -10.56 -34.24 12.24
C GLY A 269 -10.01 -33.02 13.00
N LEU A 270 -10.91 -32.27 13.63
CA LEU A 270 -10.60 -31.00 14.30
C LEU A 270 -10.81 -31.10 15.81
N TYR A 271 -9.74 -30.95 16.59
CA TYR A 271 -9.84 -30.97 18.06
C TYR A 271 -10.43 -29.68 18.61
N VAL A 272 -11.29 -29.86 19.62
CA VAL A 272 -11.82 -28.78 20.45
C VAL A 272 -10.89 -28.57 21.65
N ARG A 273 -10.64 -27.32 22.02
CA ARG A 273 -9.70 -26.91 23.08
C ARG A 273 -10.39 -26.06 24.15
N GLU A 274 -9.83 -26.04 25.35
CA GLU A 274 -10.38 -25.25 26.47
C GLU A 274 -10.22 -23.74 26.28
N GLY A 275 -9.27 -23.31 25.45
CA GLY A 275 -9.01 -21.90 25.16
C GLY A 275 -8.55 -21.62 23.72
N ALA A 276 -8.48 -20.33 23.39
CA ALA A 276 -8.14 -19.82 22.07
C ALA A 276 -6.63 -19.89 21.76
N GLY A 277 -6.13 -21.11 21.48
CA GLY A 277 -4.72 -21.35 21.14
C GLY A 277 -4.34 -22.82 21.21
N THR A 278 -3.22 -23.19 20.57
CA THR A 278 -2.68 -24.57 20.60
C THR A 278 -2.12 -24.99 21.96
N ASN A 279 -1.84 -24.03 22.84
CA ASN A 279 -1.28 -24.27 24.17
C ASN A 279 -2.32 -24.72 25.20
N TYR A 280 -3.61 -24.64 24.86
CA TYR A 280 -4.70 -25.10 25.73
C TYR A 280 -4.97 -26.59 25.53
N ASN A 281 -5.38 -27.26 26.61
CA ASN A 281 -5.73 -28.68 26.60
C ASN A 281 -6.86 -28.98 25.60
N ILE A 282 -6.83 -30.19 25.03
CA ILE A 282 -7.91 -30.71 24.20
C ILE A 282 -9.06 -31.11 25.12
N VAL A 283 -10.27 -30.68 24.77
CA VAL A 283 -11.50 -31.07 25.47
C VAL A 283 -11.78 -32.55 25.17
N PRO A 284 -11.83 -33.42 26.18
CA PRO A 284 -12.13 -34.84 25.97
C PRO A 284 -13.56 -35.02 25.45
N LYS A 285 -13.79 -36.08 24.66
CA LYS A 285 -15.10 -36.35 24.03
C LYS A 285 -16.26 -36.29 25.03
N SER A 286 -16.08 -36.82 26.24
CA SER A 286 -17.08 -36.83 27.31
C SER A 286 -17.54 -35.44 27.78
N LYS A 287 -16.71 -34.41 27.58
CA LYS A 287 -17.01 -33.01 27.94
C LYS A 287 -17.55 -32.17 26.77
N LEU A 288 -17.63 -32.74 25.56
CA LEU A 288 -18.31 -32.08 24.44
C LEU A 288 -19.83 -32.12 24.63
N THR A 289 -20.57 -31.23 23.96
CA THR A 289 -22.05 -31.33 23.92
C THR A 289 -22.50 -32.64 23.28
N LYS A 290 -23.70 -33.14 23.62
CA LYS A 290 -24.24 -34.40 23.07
C LYS A 290 -24.19 -34.45 21.54
N ASN A 291 -24.65 -33.39 20.88
CA ASN A 291 -24.59 -33.26 19.43
C ASN A 291 -23.13 -33.29 18.91
N ALA A 292 -22.21 -32.58 19.55
CA ALA A 292 -20.80 -32.63 19.15
C ALA A 292 -20.18 -34.02 19.36
N GLN A 293 -20.63 -34.81 20.35
CA GLN A 293 -20.17 -36.18 20.56
C GLN A 293 -20.59 -37.12 19.41
N GLU A 294 -21.79 -36.95 18.86
CA GLU A 294 -22.32 -37.71 17.71
C GLU A 294 -21.50 -37.42 16.43
N HIS A 295 -21.11 -36.17 16.25
CA HIS A 295 -20.29 -35.70 15.13
C HIS A 295 -18.77 -35.75 15.39
N ALA A 296 -18.33 -36.31 16.52
CA ALA A 296 -16.92 -36.53 16.85
C ALA A 296 -16.46 -37.97 16.59
N LYS A 297 -15.18 -38.12 16.24
CA LYS A 297 -14.46 -39.40 16.17
C LYS A 297 -14.28 -40.00 17.57
N ALA A 298 -13.80 -41.24 17.66
CA ALA A 298 -13.54 -41.90 18.95
C ALA A 298 -12.54 -41.12 19.82
N ASN A 299 -11.54 -40.48 19.19
CA ASN A 299 -10.53 -39.64 19.84
C ASN A 299 -11.03 -38.23 20.24
N GLY A 300 -12.31 -37.91 20.04
CA GLY A 300 -12.89 -36.61 20.39
C GLY A 300 -12.70 -35.48 19.37
N ALA A 301 -12.04 -35.73 18.24
CA ALA A 301 -11.94 -34.75 17.15
C ALA A 301 -13.25 -34.68 16.34
N LEU A 302 -13.70 -33.47 16.00
CA LEU A 302 -14.86 -33.26 15.12
C LEU A 302 -14.58 -33.79 13.71
N LYS A 303 -15.56 -34.44 13.08
CA LYS A 303 -15.44 -35.00 11.73
C LYS A 303 -15.43 -33.90 10.65
N TYR A 304 -14.83 -34.16 9.51
CA TYR A 304 -14.99 -33.34 8.30
C TYR A 304 -16.47 -33.19 7.95
N GLY A 305 -16.89 -32.00 7.53
CA GLY A 305 -18.29 -31.69 7.22
C GLY A 305 -19.17 -31.43 8.45
N THR A 306 -18.62 -31.47 9.66
CA THR A 306 -19.37 -31.12 10.87
C THR A 306 -19.72 -29.65 10.85
N HIS A 307 -20.98 -29.32 11.08
CA HIS A 307 -21.44 -27.94 11.23
C HIS A 307 -21.27 -27.48 12.67
N VAL A 308 -20.63 -26.34 12.86
CA VAL A 308 -20.40 -25.73 14.16
C VAL A 308 -20.90 -24.29 14.16
N THR A 309 -21.60 -23.90 15.22
CA THR A 309 -22.00 -22.51 15.43
C THR A 309 -20.87 -21.75 16.10
N VAL A 310 -20.28 -20.80 15.38
CA VAL A 310 -19.24 -19.92 15.90
C VAL A 310 -19.90 -18.76 16.64
N LYS A 311 -19.60 -18.67 17.94
CA LYS A 311 -20.11 -17.66 18.88
C LYS A 311 -19.13 -16.51 19.12
N GLU A 312 -17.84 -16.74 18.90
CA GLU A 312 -16.78 -15.77 19.17
C GLU A 312 -15.54 -16.11 18.34
N TRP A 313 -14.75 -15.10 17.97
CA TRP A 313 -13.44 -15.27 17.35
C TRP A 313 -12.37 -14.64 18.23
N LYS A 314 -11.27 -15.35 18.48
CA LYS A 314 -10.13 -14.85 19.27
C LYS A 314 -8.84 -15.54 18.84
N ASN A 315 -7.79 -14.76 18.56
CA ASN A 315 -6.45 -15.27 18.19
C ASN A 315 -6.45 -16.31 17.04
N GLY A 316 -7.34 -16.17 16.06
CA GLY A 316 -7.48 -17.15 14.96
C GLY A 316 -8.27 -18.41 15.30
N PHE A 317 -8.79 -18.53 16.52
CA PHE A 317 -9.67 -19.61 16.97
C PHE A 317 -11.13 -19.16 17.03
N ALA A 318 -12.04 -20.09 16.75
CA ALA A 318 -13.48 -19.90 16.88
C ALA A 318 -14.00 -20.59 18.15
N ARG A 319 -14.80 -19.89 18.93
CA ARG A 319 -15.55 -20.47 20.05
C ARG A 319 -16.84 -21.10 19.54
N ILE A 320 -17.01 -22.36 19.85
CA ILE A 320 -18.20 -23.17 19.59
C ILE A 320 -18.81 -23.59 20.95
N PRO A 321 -20.02 -24.17 21.01
CA PRO A 321 -20.63 -24.60 22.28
C PRO A 321 -19.74 -25.53 23.12
N SER A 322 -18.93 -26.36 22.48
CA SER A 322 -18.07 -27.34 23.14
C SER A 322 -16.66 -26.84 23.49
N GLY A 323 -16.29 -25.59 23.16
CA GLY A 323 -14.96 -25.03 23.40
C GLY A 323 -14.41 -24.24 22.22
N TRP A 324 -13.10 -24.27 21.99
CA TRP A 324 -12.41 -23.51 20.94
C TRP A 324 -11.84 -24.41 19.85
N VAL A 325 -11.99 -24.04 18.59
CA VAL A 325 -11.44 -24.78 17.44
C VAL A 325 -10.61 -23.85 16.56
N CYS A 326 -9.61 -24.41 15.88
CA CYS A 326 -8.76 -23.63 14.97
C CYS A 326 -9.60 -23.10 13.79
N GLY A 327 -9.51 -21.79 13.56
CA GLY A 327 -10.27 -21.07 12.55
C GLY A 327 -9.87 -21.30 11.11
N ASP A 328 -8.67 -21.84 10.89
CA ASP A 328 -8.15 -22.09 9.54
C ASP A 328 -8.80 -23.32 8.89
N TYR A 329 -9.43 -24.17 9.72
CA TYR A 329 -10.17 -25.35 9.29
C TYR A 329 -11.68 -25.16 9.33
N LEU A 330 -12.14 -23.91 9.26
CA LEU A 330 -13.55 -23.56 9.24
C LEU A 330 -13.88 -22.77 7.97
N ARG A 331 -14.89 -23.24 7.25
CA ARG A 331 -15.47 -22.54 6.10
C ARG A 331 -16.86 -22.04 6.47
N LYS A 332 -17.15 -20.77 6.22
CA LYS A 332 -18.51 -20.24 6.45
C LYS A 332 -19.49 -20.87 5.48
N ILE A 333 -20.69 -21.21 5.95
CA ILE A 333 -21.80 -21.69 5.14
C ILE A 333 -23.05 -20.83 5.35
#